data_AF-A0A523LFA9-F1
#
_entry.id   AF-A0A523LFA9-F1
#
_cell.length_a   1.000
_cell.length_b   1.000
_cell.length_c   1.000
_cell.angle_alpha   90.00
_cell.angle_beta   90.00
_cell.angle_gamma   90.00
#
_symmetry.space_group_name_H-M   'P 1'
#
loop_
_entity.id
_entity.type
_entity.pdbx_description
1 polymer ?
#
loop_
_entity_poly.entity_id
_entity_poly.type
_entity_poly.pdbx_seq_one_letter_code
_entity_poly.pdbx_strand_id
1 'polypeptide(L)'
;MIRRNIFFILAALSIHSAPALSQINNPAYADYFLVGRFGEICTMCEAIVLCEAGDQATLYENIPEEGNFTLYHLQTRTFWSQVSTIWEWFISNFNSDSLASGHSRPVQVYKVDHTHWSGPHTLEAHISLDPATIVIGDATIDRVARRWLEKGSLQPIGFCQRLPLWEALDTIHLHPAEDNES
;
A
#
# COMPACT_ATOMS: atom_id res chain seq x y z
N MET A 1 44.98 63.26 -3.66
CA MET A 1 44.17 62.87 -2.49
C MET A 1 42.71 62.93 -2.92
N ILE A 2 41.99 61.79 -2.82
CA ILE A 2 40.53 61.55 -2.86
C ILE A 2 40.30 60.21 -3.59
N ARG A 3 40.18 59.16 -2.76
CA ARG A 3 39.58 57.86 -3.06
C ARG A 3 38.06 58.04 -3.16
N ARG A 4 37.39 57.35 -4.07
CA ARG A 4 36.02 56.79 -3.89
C ARG A 4 35.67 55.96 -5.13
N ASN A 5 35.82 54.64 -5.05
CA ASN A 5 34.87 53.66 -4.49
C ASN A 5 33.87 53.20 -5.56
N ILE A 6 34.28 52.12 -6.24
CA ILE A 6 33.42 51.19 -6.96
C ILE A 6 32.41 50.64 -5.95
N PHE A 7 31.15 51.04 -6.07
CA PHE A 7 30.05 50.40 -5.33
C PHE A 7 29.51 49.26 -6.20
N PHE A 8 29.86 48.03 -5.80
CA PHE A 8 29.20 46.80 -6.21
C PHE A 8 27.72 46.88 -5.83
N ILE A 9 26.82 46.79 -6.81
CA ILE A 9 25.41 46.49 -6.57
C ILE A 9 25.25 44.97 -6.59
N LEU A 10 25.32 44.36 -5.41
CA LEU A 10 24.76 43.04 -5.15
C LEU A 10 23.56 43.26 -4.23
N ALA A 11 22.35 43.22 -4.79
CA ALA A 11 21.13 43.25 -4.01
C ALA A 11 20.27 42.04 -4.38
N ALA A 12 20.49 40.97 -3.61
CA ALA A 12 19.56 39.94 -3.19
C ALA A 12 18.37 39.63 -4.10
N LEU A 13 18.53 38.59 -4.93
CA LEU A 13 17.41 37.80 -5.43
C LEU A 13 16.87 36.97 -4.26
N SER A 14 15.91 37.52 -3.52
CA SER A 14 15.16 36.77 -2.50
C SER A 14 14.28 35.74 -3.20
N ILE A 15 14.85 34.57 -3.50
CA ILE A 15 14.11 33.39 -3.95
C ILE A 15 13.16 33.03 -2.81
N HIS A 16 11.89 33.40 -2.96
CA HIS A 16 10.82 32.91 -2.11
C HIS A 16 10.63 31.44 -2.46
N SER A 17 11.37 30.58 -1.78
CA SER A 17 11.10 29.15 -1.75
C SER A 17 9.81 28.93 -0.97
N ALA A 18 8.66 29.18 -1.61
CA ALA A 18 7.41 28.62 -1.11
C ALA A 18 7.61 27.10 -1.06
N PRO A 19 7.22 26.41 0.04
CA PRO A 19 7.17 24.97 0.00
C PRO A 19 6.29 24.59 -1.18
N ALA A 20 6.81 23.77 -2.09
CA ALA A 20 6.00 23.13 -3.10
C ALA A 20 5.02 22.22 -2.35
N LEU A 21 3.85 22.75 -2.00
CA LEU A 21 2.71 21.93 -1.61
C LEU A 21 2.49 20.98 -2.77
N SER A 22 2.57 19.67 -2.54
CA SER A 22 2.16 18.70 -3.54
C SER A 22 0.75 19.10 -3.98
N GLN A 23 0.60 19.50 -5.25
CA GLN A 23 -0.68 19.97 -5.78
C GLN A 23 -1.60 18.76 -5.96
N ILE A 24 -2.20 18.30 -4.87
CA ILE A 24 -3.32 17.39 -4.93
C ILE A 24 -4.54 18.24 -5.27
N ASN A 25 -4.93 18.25 -6.54
CA ASN A 25 -6.02 19.09 -7.04
C ASN A 25 -7.41 18.62 -6.61
N ASN A 26 -7.51 17.40 -6.06
CA ASN A 26 -8.72 16.89 -5.45
C ASN A 26 -8.50 16.68 -3.94
N PRO A 27 -9.05 17.56 -3.07
CA PRO A 27 -8.86 17.45 -1.64
C PRO A 27 -9.37 16.13 -1.05
N ALA A 28 -10.28 15.42 -1.72
CA ALA A 28 -10.78 14.12 -1.29
C ALA A 28 -9.69 13.04 -1.21
N TYR A 29 -8.59 13.21 -1.93
CA TYR A 29 -7.51 12.21 -2.01
C TYR A 29 -6.19 12.67 -1.36
N ALA A 30 -6.20 13.83 -0.69
CA ALA A 30 -5.00 14.46 -0.14
C ALA A 30 -4.25 13.57 0.87
N ASP A 31 -5.00 12.86 1.72
CA ASP A 31 -4.45 12.05 2.81
C ASP A 31 -3.97 10.65 2.37
N TYR A 32 -4.25 10.25 1.13
CA TYR A 32 -3.89 8.93 0.62
C TYR A 32 -2.50 8.89 -0.03
N PHE A 33 -1.94 10.08 -0.34
CA PHE A 33 -0.58 10.18 -0.86
C PHE A 33 0.41 9.90 0.26
N LEU A 34 1.20 8.81 0.12
CA LEU A 34 2.25 8.38 1.04
C LEU A 34 1.82 7.84 2.43
N VAL A 35 0.56 8.01 2.87
CA VAL A 35 0.11 7.65 4.23
C VAL A 35 -1.26 6.92 4.28
N GLY A 36 -1.63 6.20 3.22
CA GLY A 36 -2.81 5.32 3.27
C GLY A 36 -2.68 4.24 4.35
N ARG A 37 -3.79 3.87 5.02
CA ARG A 37 -3.80 2.88 6.11
C ARG A 37 -3.18 1.54 5.68
N PHE A 38 -3.28 1.20 4.40
CA PHE A 38 -2.65 0.04 3.76
C PHE A 38 -1.56 0.38 2.71
N GLY A 39 -1.08 1.63 2.63
CA GLY A 39 -0.05 2.06 1.67
C GLY A 39 -0.59 2.26 0.24
N GLU A 40 -1.82 2.76 0.12
CA GLU A 40 -2.69 2.61 -1.07
C GLU A 40 -2.25 3.40 -2.31
N ILE A 41 -1.48 4.49 -2.15
CA ILE A 41 -0.92 5.28 -3.25
C ILE A 41 0.60 5.34 -3.13
N CYS A 42 1.21 4.24 -2.69
CA CYS A 42 2.65 4.11 -2.69
C CYS A 42 3.01 2.91 -3.55
N THR A 43 3.37 3.19 -4.80
CA THR A 43 3.82 2.21 -5.80
C THR A 43 5.07 1.45 -5.36
N MET A 44 5.78 1.98 -4.37
CA MET A 44 7.00 1.43 -3.77
C MET A 44 6.79 0.88 -2.36
N CYS A 45 5.57 0.87 -1.81
CA CYS A 45 5.36 0.40 -0.44
C CYS A 45 4.91 -1.04 -0.44
N GLU A 46 5.53 -1.80 0.44
CA GLU A 46 5.08 -3.12 0.84
C GLU A 46 4.16 -3.02 2.05
N ALA A 47 3.26 -4.00 2.17
CA ALA A 47 2.41 -4.14 3.33
C ALA A 47 2.11 -5.61 3.61
N ILE A 48 2.11 -5.98 4.88
CA ILE A 48 1.58 -7.25 5.37
C ILE A 48 0.19 -6.99 5.93
N VAL A 49 -0.80 -7.72 5.42
CA VAL A 49 -2.18 -7.69 5.92
C VAL A 49 -2.56 -9.07 6.42
N LEU A 50 -2.91 -9.17 7.69
CA LEU A 50 -3.47 -10.38 8.30
C LEU A 50 -4.98 -10.30 8.23
N CYS A 51 -5.61 -11.32 7.64
CA CYS A 51 -7.06 -11.48 7.64
C CYS A 51 -7.46 -12.77 8.36
N GLU A 52 -8.42 -12.66 9.26
CA GLU A 52 -8.94 -13.76 10.07
C GLU A 52 -10.46 -13.79 9.96
N ALA A 53 -11.03 -14.99 9.90
CA ALA A 53 -12.48 -15.17 9.89
C ALA A 53 -13.07 -14.93 11.29
N GLY A 54 -14.24 -14.28 11.35
CA GLY A 54 -14.91 -14.04 12.62
C GLY A 54 -15.85 -12.84 12.65
N ASP A 55 -16.66 -12.80 13.69
CA ASP A 55 -17.69 -11.76 13.87
C ASP A 55 -17.14 -10.45 14.48
N GLN A 56 -15.96 -10.51 15.12
CA GLN A 56 -15.29 -9.38 15.75
C GLN A 56 -13.85 -9.24 15.28
N ALA A 57 -13.35 -8.02 15.24
CA ALA A 57 -11.96 -7.75 14.88
C ALA A 57 -11.04 -8.05 16.06
N THR A 58 -10.12 -8.99 15.87
CA THR A 58 -8.97 -9.19 16.77
C THR A 58 -7.84 -8.27 16.32
N LEU A 59 -7.19 -7.59 17.27
CA LEU A 59 -6.01 -6.78 17.01
C LEU A 59 -4.77 -7.54 17.48
N TYR A 60 -3.77 -7.61 16.60
CA TYR A 60 -2.49 -8.20 16.94
C TYR A 60 -1.38 -7.17 16.76
N GLU A 61 -0.40 -7.19 17.66
CA GLU A 61 0.81 -6.38 17.53
C GLU A 61 1.77 -6.97 16.49
N ASN A 62 1.80 -8.31 16.36
CA ASN A 62 2.62 -9.08 15.43
C ASN A 62 1.81 -10.28 14.86
N ILE A 63 2.42 -11.08 13.97
CA ILE A 63 1.83 -12.35 13.53
C ILE A 63 1.74 -13.28 14.76
N PRO A 64 0.55 -13.84 15.09
CA PRO A 64 0.42 -14.77 16.20
C PRO A 64 1.15 -16.09 15.91
N GLU A 65 1.70 -16.74 16.95
CA GLU A 65 2.45 -17.99 16.83
C GLU A 65 1.58 -19.16 16.31
N GLU A 66 0.29 -19.15 16.66
CA GLU A 66 -0.71 -20.11 16.21
C GLU A 66 -2.02 -19.41 15.85
N GLY A 67 -2.77 -20.00 14.91
CA GLY A 67 -4.10 -19.54 14.57
C GLY A 67 -4.53 -19.94 13.16
N ASN A 68 -5.72 -19.47 12.77
CA ASN A 68 -6.32 -19.74 11.46
C ASN A 68 -6.51 -18.43 10.70
N PHE A 69 -5.49 -18.01 9.95
CA PHE A 69 -5.48 -16.72 9.28
C PHE A 69 -4.77 -16.77 7.93
N THR A 70 -5.03 -15.74 7.11
CA THR A 70 -4.36 -15.54 5.82
C THR A 70 -3.52 -14.27 5.89
N LEU A 71 -2.26 -14.36 5.50
CA LEU A 71 -1.37 -13.21 5.32
C LEU A 71 -1.29 -12.85 3.84
N TYR A 72 -1.50 -11.58 3.54
CA TYR A 72 -1.29 -10.98 2.24
C TYR A 72 -0.07 -10.06 2.30
N HIS A 73 1.03 -10.47 1.67
CA HIS A 73 2.21 -9.62 1.48
C HIS A 73 2.13 -8.93 0.13
N LEU A 74 1.59 -7.72 0.17
CA LEU A 74 1.47 -6.83 -0.97
C LEU A 74 2.86 -6.32 -1.37
N GLN A 75 3.34 -6.71 -2.55
CA GLN A 75 4.69 -6.40 -3.03
C GLN A 75 4.78 -5.01 -3.65
N THR A 76 6.01 -4.51 -3.79
CA THR A 76 6.29 -3.36 -4.66
C THR A 76 5.97 -3.67 -6.12
N ARG A 77 5.67 -2.63 -6.92
CA ARG A 77 5.53 -2.81 -8.36
C ARG A 77 6.91 -3.01 -9.00
N THR A 78 6.99 -3.84 -10.04
CA THR A 78 8.25 -4.09 -10.77
C THR A 78 8.80 -2.78 -11.37
N PHE A 79 10.14 -2.65 -11.37
CA PHE A 79 10.92 -1.48 -11.81
C PHE A 79 10.48 -0.88 -13.16
N TRP A 80 10.06 -1.69 -14.13
CA TRP A 80 9.58 -1.19 -15.43
C TRP A 80 8.18 -0.56 -15.39
N SER A 81 7.33 -0.96 -14.44
CA SER A 81 6.10 -0.21 -14.16
C SER A 81 6.42 1.12 -13.47
N GLN A 82 7.54 1.23 -12.74
CA GLN A 82 7.93 2.47 -12.05
C GLN A 82 8.32 3.57 -13.04
N VAL A 83 8.95 3.23 -14.17
CA VAL A 83 9.36 4.21 -15.20
C VAL A 83 8.18 4.65 -16.09
N SER A 84 7.28 3.74 -16.49
CA SER A 84 6.06 4.14 -17.21
C SER A 84 5.09 4.89 -16.31
N THR A 85 5.03 4.54 -15.03
CA THR A 85 4.22 5.26 -14.05
C THR A 85 4.80 6.65 -13.82
N ILE A 86 6.09 6.91 -13.61
CA ILE A 86 6.53 8.30 -13.37
C ILE A 86 6.17 9.26 -14.53
N TRP A 87 6.19 8.81 -15.80
CA TRP A 87 5.81 9.65 -16.95
C TRP A 87 4.31 9.67 -17.26
N GLU A 88 3.61 8.54 -17.22
CA GLU A 88 2.15 8.47 -17.43
C GLU A 88 1.35 8.92 -16.19
N TRP A 89 1.88 8.76 -14.97
CA TRP A 89 1.32 9.30 -13.73
C TRP A 89 1.46 10.82 -13.72
N PHE A 90 2.60 11.39 -14.11
CA PHE A 90 2.74 12.85 -14.19
C PHE A 90 1.78 13.49 -15.22
N ILE A 91 1.47 12.78 -16.33
CA ILE A 91 0.52 13.25 -17.35
C ILE A 91 -0.96 12.86 -17.06
N SER A 92 -1.23 11.75 -16.35
CA SER A 92 -2.59 11.30 -16.00
C SER A 92 -3.09 11.72 -14.61
N ASN A 93 -2.25 12.33 -13.77
CA ASN A 93 -2.58 12.93 -12.46
C ASN A 93 -3.64 14.07 -12.50
N PHE A 94 -4.31 14.26 -13.63
CA PHE A 94 -5.44 15.18 -13.80
C PHE A 94 -6.73 14.48 -14.31
N ASN A 95 -6.79 13.15 -14.32
CA ASN A 95 -8.06 12.43 -14.52
C ASN A 95 -8.44 11.65 -13.25
N SER A 96 -9.44 12.16 -12.53
CA SER A 96 -9.93 11.59 -11.27
C SER A 96 -10.34 10.12 -11.38
N ASP A 97 -10.83 9.73 -12.55
CA ASP A 97 -11.50 8.44 -12.73
C ASP A 97 -10.48 7.30 -12.79
N SER A 98 -9.34 7.53 -13.43
CA SER A 98 -8.23 6.55 -13.48
C SER A 98 -7.54 6.38 -12.13
N LEU A 99 -7.51 7.44 -11.31
CA LEU A 99 -6.97 7.35 -9.95
C LEU A 99 -7.96 6.63 -9.02
N ALA A 100 -9.25 6.92 -9.17
CA ALA A 100 -10.33 6.28 -8.43
C ALA A 100 -10.37 4.76 -8.69
N SER A 101 -10.21 4.35 -9.95
CA SER A 101 -10.20 2.94 -10.34
C SER A 101 -9.03 2.14 -9.76
N GLY A 102 -7.93 2.78 -9.36
CA GLY A 102 -6.84 2.10 -8.65
C GLY A 102 -5.77 1.46 -9.53
N HIS A 103 -5.03 0.51 -8.96
CA HIS A 103 -3.91 -0.17 -9.62
C HIS A 103 -3.75 -1.62 -9.17
N SER A 104 -3.04 -2.41 -9.97
CA SER A 104 -2.70 -3.80 -9.64
C SER A 104 -1.23 -3.97 -9.22
N ARG A 105 -0.97 -4.90 -8.29
CA ARG A 105 0.37 -5.30 -7.85
C ARG A 105 0.43 -6.78 -7.43
N PRO A 106 1.60 -7.43 -7.49
CA PRO A 106 1.72 -8.80 -7.02
C PRO A 106 1.48 -8.87 -5.51
N VAL A 107 0.86 -9.96 -5.06
CA VAL A 107 0.66 -10.27 -3.66
C VAL A 107 1.08 -11.71 -3.42
N GLN A 108 1.89 -11.93 -2.39
CA GLN A 108 2.17 -13.26 -1.89
C GLN A 108 1.15 -13.61 -0.81
N VAL A 109 0.53 -14.77 -0.94
CA VAL A 109 -0.51 -15.24 -0.03
C VAL A 109 0.02 -16.43 0.76
N TYR A 110 -0.03 -16.30 2.08
CA TYR A 110 0.28 -17.36 3.03
C TYR A 110 -0.99 -17.73 3.79
N LYS A 111 -1.26 -19.02 3.93
CA LYS A 111 -2.34 -19.50 4.79
C LYS A 111 -1.74 -20.24 5.97
N VAL A 112 -2.20 -19.89 7.16
CA VAL A 112 -1.81 -20.52 8.41
C VAL A 112 -3.02 -21.26 8.97
N ASP A 113 -2.84 -22.56 9.23
CA ASP A 113 -3.80 -23.43 9.89
C ASP A 113 -3.12 -24.02 11.14
N HIS A 114 -3.54 -23.54 12.30
CA HIS A 114 -2.83 -23.70 13.57
C HIS A 114 -1.37 -23.22 13.49
N THR A 115 -0.43 -24.15 13.35
CA THR A 115 1.02 -23.88 13.21
C THR A 115 1.56 -24.24 11.83
N HIS A 116 0.70 -24.72 10.91
CA HIS A 116 1.11 -25.13 9.57
C HIS A 116 0.98 -23.97 8.60
N TRP A 117 2.07 -23.67 7.90
CA TRP A 117 2.15 -22.61 6.92
C TRP A 117 2.14 -23.19 5.50
N SER A 118 1.34 -22.60 4.62
CA SER A 118 1.31 -22.92 3.19
C SER A 118 1.46 -21.65 2.34
N GLY A 119 2.04 -21.79 1.15
CA GLY A 119 2.36 -20.68 0.23
C GLY A 119 3.89 -20.51 0.04
N PRO A 120 4.39 -19.31 -0.28
CA PRO A 120 3.60 -18.21 -0.83
C PRO A 120 3.02 -18.59 -2.19
N HIS A 121 1.72 -18.37 -2.37
CA HIS A 121 1.14 -18.33 -3.71
C HIS A 121 1.13 -16.88 -4.20
N THR A 122 1.66 -16.64 -5.39
CA THR A 122 1.62 -15.30 -5.98
C THR A 122 0.30 -15.09 -6.72
N LEU A 123 -0.47 -14.10 -6.30
CA LEU A 123 -1.66 -13.61 -6.98
C LEU A 123 -1.46 -12.15 -7.39
N GLU A 124 -2.44 -11.60 -8.09
CA GLU A 124 -2.56 -10.16 -8.32
C GLU A 124 -3.57 -9.56 -7.34
N ALA A 125 -3.19 -8.47 -6.69
CA ALA A 125 -4.07 -7.62 -5.91
C ALA A 125 -4.43 -6.36 -6.70
N HIS A 126 -5.71 -6.09 -6.86
CA HIS A 126 -6.22 -4.82 -7.40
C HIS A 126 -6.68 -3.91 -6.26
N ILE A 127 -6.05 -2.75 -6.11
CA ILE A 127 -6.30 -1.77 -5.04
C ILE A 127 -6.98 -0.56 -5.64
N SER A 128 -8.25 -0.34 -5.30
CA SER A 128 -9.05 0.80 -5.75
C SER A 128 -9.26 1.83 -4.64
N LEU A 129 -9.38 3.10 -5.03
CA LEU A 129 -9.70 4.20 -4.12
C LEU A 129 -11.21 4.36 -3.96
N ASP A 130 -11.96 4.18 -5.05
CA ASP A 130 -13.41 4.18 -5.06
C ASP A 130 -13.94 3.08 -6.01
N PRO A 131 -14.60 2.02 -5.49
CA PRO A 131 -14.83 1.76 -4.07
C PRO A 131 -13.51 1.50 -3.32
N ALA A 132 -13.48 1.75 -2.01
CA ALA A 132 -12.26 1.64 -1.21
C ALA A 132 -11.91 0.19 -0.86
N THR A 133 -11.50 -0.59 -1.87
CA THR A 133 -11.30 -2.04 -1.74
C THR A 133 -9.93 -2.53 -2.19
N ILE A 134 -9.57 -3.74 -1.74
CA ILE A 134 -8.46 -4.55 -2.26
C ILE A 134 -9.05 -5.88 -2.70
N VAL A 135 -8.96 -6.22 -3.98
CA VAL A 135 -9.45 -7.48 -4.53
C VAL A 135 -8.27 -8.41 -4.79
N ILE A 136 -8.30 -9.63 -4.25
CA ILE A 136 -7.22 -10.62 -4.32
C ILE A 136 -7.83 -12.00 -4.58
N GLY A 137 -7.65 -12.58 -5.76
CA GLY A 137 -8.27 -13.87 -6.09
C GLY A 137 -9.78 -13.82 -5.87
N ASP A 138 -10.29 -14.62 -4.92
CA ASP A 138 -11.70 -14.69 -4.50
C ASP A 138 -12.00 -13.96 -3.17
N ALA A 139 -11.09 -13.11 -2.72
CA ALA A 139 -11.25 -12.25 -1.56
C ALA A 139 -11.39 -10.78 -1.97
N THR A 140 -12.19 -10.04 -1.20
CA THR A 140 -12.23 -8.58 -1.22
C THR A 140 -12.01 -8.06 0.20
N ILE A 141 -11.18 -7.02 0.34
CA ILE A 141 -10.97 -6.32 1.61
C ILE A 141 -11.59 -4.93 1.47
N ASP A 142 -12.59 -4.62 2.30
CA ASP A 142 -13.03 -3.23 2.51
C ASP A 142 -11.99 -2.52 3.38
N ARG A 143 -11.31 -1.54 2.81
CA ARG A 143 -10.20 -0.83 3.48
C ARG A 143 -10.69 0.11 4.58
N VAL A 144 -11.92 0.61 4.48
CA VAL A 144 -12.48 1.56 5.46
C VAL A 144 -12.99 0.78 6.66
N ALA A 145 -13.84 -0.22 6.42
CA ALA A 145 -14.43 -1.04 7.47
C ALA A 145 -13.47 -2.14 7.99
N ARG A 146 -12.34 -2.36 7.31
CA ARG A 146 -11.39 -3.46 7.57
C ARG A 146 -12.05 -4.83 7.49
N ARG A 147 -13.05 -4.98 6.63
CA ARG A 147 -13.82 -6.22 6.49
C ARG A 147 -13.19 -7.10 5.43
N TRP A 148 -13.02 -8.37 5.78
CA TRP A 148 -12.73 -9.41 4.81
C TRP A 148 -14.05 -9.94 4.26
N LEU A 149 -14.19 -9.88 2.95
CA LEU A 149 -15.40 -10.23 2.22
C LEU A 149 -15.11 -11.34 1.22
N GLU A 150 -16.07 -12.24 1.05
CA GLU A 150 -16.06 -13.20 -0.04
C GLU A 150 -16.38 -12.49 -1.38
N LYS A 151 -15.60 -12.77 -2.43
CA LYS A 151 -15.81 -12.15 -3.75
C LYS A 151 -17.12 -12.67 -4.37
N GLY A 152 -17.87 -11.74 -4.96
CA GLY A 152 -19.15 -12.02 -5.62
C GLY A 152 -20.34 -11.85 -4.69
N SER A 153 -20.32 -12.47 -3.51
CA SER A 153 -21.40 -12.31 -2.51
C SER A 153 -21.25 -11.03 -1.68
N LEU A 154 -20.01 -10.50 -1.56
CA LEU A 154 -19.64 -9.40 -0.67
C LEU A 154 -20.07 -9.63 0.78
N GLN A 155 -20.31 -10.88 1.17
CA GLN A 155 -20.65 -11.24 2.54
C GLN A 155 -19.40 -11.13 3.41
N PRO A 156 -19.51 -10.52 4.60
CA PRO A 156 -18.39 -10.44 5.52
C PRO A 156 -18.08 -11.83 6.08
N ILE A 157 -16.84 -12.25 5.90
CA ILE A 157 -16.31 -13.50 6.45
C ILE A 157 -15.37 -13.25 7.63
N GLY A 158 -14.87 -12.02 7.77
CA GLY A 158 -13.93 -11.69 8.82
C GLY A 158 -13.42 -10.26 8.78
N PHE A 159 -12.22 -10.06 9.32
CA PHE A 159 -11.56 -8.78 9.39
C PHE A 159 -10.11 -8.86 8.98
N CYS A 160 -9.59 -7.73 8.50
CA CYS A 160 -8.21 -7.58 8.11
C CYS A 160 -7.53 -6.46 8.89
N GLN A 161 -6.26 -6.66 9.21
CA GLN A 161 -5.43 -5.63 9.82
C GLN A 161 -4.05 -5.59 9.17
N ARG A 162 -3.47 -4.40 9.12
CA ARG A 162 -2.09 -4.23 8.70
C ARG A 162 -1.17 -4.51 9.88
N LEU A 163 -0.12 -5.28 9.65
CA LEU A 163 0.92 -5.55 10.64
C LEU A 163 2.16 -4.66 10.40
N PRO A 164 3.01 -4.47 11.42
CA PRO A 164 4.35 -3.92 11.24
C PRO A 164 5.13 -4.73 10.20
N LEU A 165 5.63 -4.06 9.16
CA LEU A 165 6.16 -4.72 7.97
C LEU A 165 7.39 -5.58 8.28
N TRP A 166 8.36 -5.02 9.00
CA TRP A 166 9.66 -5.66 9.18
C TRP A 166 9.56 -6.87 10.11
N GLU A 167 8.85 -6.73 11.22
CA GLU A 167 8.59 -7.78 12.20
C GLU A 167 7.80 -8.95 11.59
N ALA A 168 6.84 -8.63 10.73
CA ALA A 168 6.08 -9.64 10.00
C ALA A 168 6.95 -10.38 8.96
N LEU A 169 7.82 -9.68 8.23
CA LEU A 169 8.75 -10.31 7.29
C LEU A 169 9.75 -11.22 8.00
N ASP A 170 10.29 -10.78 9.14
CA ASP A 170 11.17 -11.62 9.96
C ASP A 170 10.45 -12.92 10.38
N THR A 171 9.18 -12.82 10.79
CA THR A 171 8.38 -14.00 11.16
C THR A 171 8.12 -14.92 9.98
N ILE A 172 7.80 -14.37 8.79
CA ILE A 172 7.59 -15.14 7.56
C ILE A 172 8.88 -15.88 7.16
N HIS A 173 10.04 -15.21 7.25
CA HIS A 173 11.33 -15.83 6.92
C HIS A 173 11.69 -17.02 7.83
N LEU A 174 11.17 -17.05 9.06
CA LEU A 174 11.35 -18.17 9.99
C LEU A 174 10.41 -19.35 9.68
N HIS A 175 9.39 -19.16 8.83
CA HIS A 175 8.41 -20.17 8.43
C HIS A 175 8.43 -20.37 6.90
N PRO A 176 9.52 -20.93 6.33
CA PRO A 176 9.52 -21.28 4.92
C PRO A 176 8.38 -22.27 4.68
N ALA A 177 7.41 -21.85 3.88
CA ALA A 177 6.22 -22.63 3.63
C ALA A 177 6.55 -23.92 2.87
N GLU A 178 5.85 -24.99 3.19
CA GLU A 178 6.06 -26.29 2.54
C GLU A 178 5.50 -26.22 1.12
N ASP A 179 6.37 -26.32 0.12
CA ASP A 179 5.98 -26.44 -1.29
C ASP A 179 5.22 -27.76 -1.48
N ASN A 180 3.88 -27.70 -1.46
CA ASN A 180 3.06 -28.80 -1.98
C ASN A 180 3.13 -28.78 -3.51
N GLU A 181 4.24 -29.26 -4.07
CA GLU A 181 4.25 -29.79 -5.44
C GLU A 181 3.24 -30.94 -5.50
N SER A 182 2.13 -30.74 -6.20
CA SER A 182 1.21 -31.81 -6.61
C SER A 182 0.82 -31.67 -8.07
#